data_AF-A0AAU3BJ39-F1
#
_entry.id   AF-A0AAU3BJ39-F1
#
_cell.length_a   1.000
_cell.length_b   1.000
_cell.length_c   1.000
_cell.angle_alpha   90.00
_cell.angle_beta   90.00
_cell.angle_gamma   90.00
#
_symmetry.space_group_name_H-M   'P 1'
#
loop_
_entity.id
_entity.type
_entity.pdbx_description
1 polymer ?
#
loop_
_entity_poly.entity_id
_entity_poly.type
_entity_poly.pdbx_seq_one_letter_code
_entity_poly.pdbx_strand_id
1 'polypeptide(L)'
;MDAGLAAVLGAAVGAIGTGGAGIGAALLARSQARSQLQAEHTRIIREPRKAAYIALAEAILIDYNKMVRAISCLQVVAESRYPAAYEDRMRAAQEAYDSTHADDHSHGHRYAQVAVEGPPTVAQTAADCRGAFLKFKAQVHACLVQFQRDGGGTPEAIASLDELSQESHRAYLAFVHAAASAIAVDGVNSVAE
;
A
#
# COMPACT_ATOMS: atom_id res chain seq x y z
N MET A 1 -50.66 61.40 21.03
CA MET A 1 -50.88 60.58 19.82
C MET A 1 -49.50 60.16 19.26
N ASP A 2 -48.68 59.44 20.04
CA ASP A 2 -47.26 59.19 19.69
C ASP A 2 -46.84 57.70 19.73
N ALA A 3 -47.80 56.78 19.70
CA ALA A 3 -47.50 55.33 19.71
C ALA A 3 -47.32 54.73 18.30
N GLY A 4 -47.76 55.42 17.24
CA GLY A 4 -47.76 54.90 15.87
C GLY A 4 -46.42 55.03 15.13
N LEU A 5 -45.58 56.01 15.48
CA LEU A 5 -44.31 56.27 14.80
C LEU A 5 -43.15 55.42 15.32
N ALA A 6 -43.20 54.97 16.57
CA ALA A 6 -42.20 54.06 17.15
C ALA A 6 -42.30 52.62 16.60
N ALA A 7 -43.51 52.16 16.26
CA ALA A 7 -43.73 50.81 15.73
C ALA A 7 -43.19 50.64 14.29
N VAL A 8 -43.25 51.68 13.47
CA VAL A 8 -42.79 51.63 12.07
C VAL A 8 -41.26 51.65 11.97
N LEU A 9 -40.58 52.37 12.87
CA LEU A 9 -39.11 52.34 12.96
C LEU A 9 -38.59 51.01 13.52
N GLY A 10 -39.30 50.36 14.45
CA GLY A 10 -38.96 49.02 14.92
C GLY A 10 -39.11 47.92 13.85
N ALA A 11 -40.14 48.01 13.00
CA ALA A 11 -40.37 47.06 11.91
C ALA A 11 -39.36 47.21 10.75
N ALA A 12 -38.91 48.43 10.45
CA ALA A 12 -37.91 48.69 9.40
C ALA A 12 -36.52 48.15 9.75
N VAL A 13 -36.11 48.26 11.03
CA VAL A 13 -34.84 47.68 11.51
C VAL A 13 -34.91 46.15 11.57
N GLY A 14 -36.08 45.58 11.92
CA GLY A 14 -36.30 44.13 11.91
C GLY A 14 -36.15 43.49 10.53
N ALA A 15 -36.67 44.13 9.47
CA ALA A 15 -36.62 43.61 8.10
C ALA A 15 -35.22 43.71 7.45
N ILE A 16 -34.46 44.79 7.74
CA ILE A 16 -33.07 44.92 7.28
C ILE A 16 -32.15 43.92 8.02
N GLY A 17 -32.41 43.67 9.31
CA GLY A 17 -31.72 42.65 10.10
C GLY A 17 -31.92 41.22 9.58
N THR A 18 -33.12 40.88 9.11
CA THR A 18 -33.40 39.53 8.56
C THR A 18 -32.94 39.36 7.12
N GLY A 19 -33.02 40.40 6.28
CA GLY A 19 -32.51 40.36 4.90
C GLY A 19 -30.98 40.23 4.82
N GLY A 20 -30.25 40.96 5.66
CA GLY A 20 -28.78 40.87 5.75
C GLY A 20 -28.29 39.54 6.32
N ALA A 21 -28.97 39.02 7.36
CA ALA A 21 -28.67 37.70 7.94
C ALA A 21 -28.93 36.55 6.95
N GLY A 22 -29.99 36.65 6.12
CA GLY A 22 -30.30 35.65 5.10
C GLY A 22 -29.27 35.56 3.96
N ILE A 23 -28.73 36.70 3.51
CA ILE A 23 -27.67 36.73 2.48
C ILE A 23 -26.35 36.22 3.06
N GLY A 24 -26.01 36.59 4.30
CA GLY A 24 -24.84 36.05 5.01
C GLY A 24 -24.92 34.55 5.24
N ALA A 25 -26.09 34.05 5.67
CA ALA A 25 -26.34 32.62 5.82
C ALA A 25 -26.31 31.86 4.48
N ALA A 26 -26.82 32.44 3.40
CA ALA A 26 -26.76 31.83 2.07
C ALA A 26 -25.32 31.78 1.51
N LEU A 27 -24.51 32.81 1.75
CA LEU A 27 -23.09 32.82 1.37
C LEU A 27 -22.26 31.84 2.21
N LEU A 28 -22.51 31.76 3.53
CA LEU A 28 -21.88 30.80 4.43
C LEU A 28 -22.30 29.35 4.15
N ALA A 29 -23.57 29.11 3.84
CA ALA A 29 -24.05 27.79 3.44
C ALA A 29 -23.43 27.37 2.09
N ARG A 30 -23.23 28.31 1.16
CA ARG A 30 -22.60 28.04 -0.13
C ARG A 30 -21.09 27.81 -0.01
N SER A 31 -20.41 28.45 0.94
CA SER A 31 -18.99 28.17 1.23
C SER A 31 -18.81 26.86 2.00
N GLN A 32 -19.68 26.54 2.96
CA GLN A 32 -19.69 25.27 3.67
C GLN A 32 -20.02 24.08 2.75
N ALA A 33 -20.96 24.24 1.82
CA ALA A 33 -21.26 23.20 0.84
C ALA A 33 -20.07 22.94 -0.10
N ARG A 34 -19.30 23.98 -0.47
CA ARG A 34 -18.09 23.83 -1.28
C ARG A 34 -16.96 23.13 -0.50
N SER A 35 -16.72 23.50 0.75
CA SER A 35 -15.69 22.87 1.57
C SER A 35 -16.05 21.41 1.92
N GLN A 36 -17.34 21.11 2.13
CA GLN A 36 -17.81 19.72 2.30
C GLN A 36 -17.64 18.89 1.02
N LEU A 37 -18.02 19.43 -0.16
CA LEU A 37 -17.83 18.73 -1.43
C LEU A 37 -16.34 18.49 -1.74
N GLN A 38 -15.45 19.43 -1.43
CA GLN A 38 -14.01 19.26 -1.62
C GLN A 38 -13.40 18.22 -0.66
N ALA A 39 -13.86 18.22 0.61
CA ALA A 39 -13.47 17.22 1.58
C ALA A 39 -13.94 15.81 1.18
N GLU A 40 -15.17 15.68 0.66
CA GLU A 40 -15.67 14.41 0.14
C GLU A 40 -14.94 13.97 -1.13
N HIS A 41 -14.68 14.87 -2.08
CA HIS A 41 -13.91 14.54 -3.27
C HIS A 41 -12.50 14.04 -2.97
N THR A 42 -11.82 14.65 -2.00
CA THR A 42 -10.49 14.20 -1.56
C THR A 42 -10.56 12.83 -0.91
N ARG A 43 -11.60 12.58 -0.11
CA ARG A 43 -11.85 11.29 0.53
C ARG A 43 -12.11 10.17 -0.49
N ILE A 44 -12.90 10.47 -1.52
CA ILE A 44 -13.26 9.53 -2.60
C ILE A 44 -12.02 9.01 -3.33
N ILE A 45 -10.97 9.81 -3.48
CA ILE A 45 -9.72 9.40 -4.16
C ILE A 45 -8.74 8.74 -3.18
N ARG A 46 -8.69 9.20 -1.93
CA ARG A 46 -7.72 8.73 -0.94
C ARG A 46 -8.02 7.33 -0.42
N GLU A 47 -9.30 7.02 -0.17
CA GLU A 47 -9.72 5.70 0.32
C GLU A 47 -9.37 4.54 -0.63
N PRO A 48 -9.69 4.58 -1.93
CA PRO A 48 -9.35 3.49 -2.86
C PRO A 48 -7.84 3.33 -3.03
N ARG A 49 -7.08 4.44 -3.10
CA ARG A 49 -5.61 4.41 -3.14
C ARG A 49 -5.03 3.71 -1.92
N LYS A 50 -5.46 4.12 -0.72
CA LYS A 50 -4.98 3.52 0.54
C LYS A 50 -5.29 2.02 0.56
N ALA A 51 -6.50 1.63 0.17
CA ALA A 51 -6.89 0.23 0.12
C ALA A 51 -6.03 -0.57 -0.87
N ALA A 52 -5.80 -0.04 -2.08
CA ALA A 52 -4.96 -0.69 -3.10
C ALA A 52 -3.50 -0.85 -2.62
N TYR A 53 -2.92 0.19 -2.03
CA TYR A 53 -1.53 0.15 -1.55
C TYR A 53 -1.34 -0.86 -0.42
N ILE A 54 -2.24 -0.86 0.56
CA ILE A 54 -2.20 -1.82 1.69
C ILE A 54 -2.38 -3.24 1.16
N ALA A 55 -3.37 -3.46 0.29
CA ALA A 55 -3.63 -4.78 -0.28
C ALA A 55 -2.40 -5.34 -1.02
N LEU A 56 -1.72 -4.53 -1.82
CA LEU A 56 -0.49 -4.98 -2.49
C LEU A 56 0.66 -5.22 -1.49
N ALA A 57 0.87 -4.31 -0.54
CA ALA A 57 1.94 -4.44 0.45
C ALA A 57 1.78 -5.70 1.30
N GLU A 58 0.58 -5.98 1.80
CA GLU A 58 0.29 -7.17 2.59
C GLU A 58 0.53 -8.46 1.79
N ALA A 59 0.07 -8.51 0.54
CA ALA A 59 0.25 -9.68 -0.31
C ALA A 59 1.74 -9.98 -0.54
N ILE A 60 2.53 -8.95 -0.89
CA ILE A 60 3.97 -9.08 -1.08
C ILE A 60 4.66 -9.52 0.21
N LEU A 61 4.29 -8.95 1.36
CA LEU A 61 4.92 -9.30 2.63
C LEU A 61 4.62 -10.75 3.06
N ILE A 62 3.40 -11.22 2.85
CA ILE A 62 3.01 -12.62 3.12
C ILE A 62 3.89 -13.56 2.30
N ASP A 63 4.01 -13.29 1.00
CA ASP A 63 4.79 -14.14 0.10
C ASP A 63 6.30 -14.04 0.33
N TYR A 64 6.79 -12.86 0.68
CA TYR A 64 8.17 -12.67 1.12
C TYR A 64 8.49 -13.52 2.35
N ASN A 65 7.61 -13.55 3.35
CA ASN A 65 7.81 -14.38 4.55
C ASN A 65 7.81 -15.88 4.23
N LYS A 66 6.98 -16.33 3.30
CA LYS A 66 7.00 -17.72 2.80
C LYS A 66 8.35 -18.03 2.13
N MET A 67 8.86 -17.12 1.30
CA MET A 67 10.18 -17.29 0.66
C MET A 67 11.35 -17.26 1.65
N VAL A 68 11.33 -16.39 2.65
CA VAL A 68 12.33 -16.38 3.73
C VAL A 68 12.35 -17.71 4.46
N ARG A 69 11.17 -18.29 4.76
CA ARG A 69 11.08 -19.63 5.35
C ARG A 69 11.70 -20.70 4.45
N ALA A 70 11.52 -20.60 3.13
CA ALA A 70 12.15 -21.50 2.17
C ALA A 70 13.68 -21.37 2.22
N ILE A 71 14.23 -20.14 2.20
CA ILE A 71 15.68 -19.92 2.33
C ILE A 71 16.20 -20.52 3.64
N SER A 72 15.54 -20.29 4.78
CA SER A 72 16.02 -20.82 6.06
C SER A 72 16.11 -22.36 6.05
N CYS A 73 15.22 -23.04 5.33
CA CYS A 73 15.31 -24.49 5.15
C CYS A 73 16.47 -24.88 4.22
N LEU A 74 16.66 -24.16 3.12
CA LEU A 74 17.80 -24.35 2.20
C LEU A 74 19.14 -24.09 2.87
N GLN A 75 19.24 -23.10 3.76
CA GLN A 75 20.45 -22.81 4.54
C GLN A 75 20.87 -24.02 5.38
N VAL A 76 19.92 -24.65 6.08
CA VAL A 76 20.20 -25.88 6.86
C VAL A 76 20.71 -27.01 5.97
N VAL A 77 20.19 -27.12 4.74
CA VAL A 77 20.62 -28.12 3.76
C VAL A 77 22.04 -27.82 3.24
N ALA A 78 22.32 -26.58 2.88
CA ALA A 78 23.63 -26.15 2.36
C ALA A 78 24.74 -26.35 3.39
N GLU A 79 24.48 -26.07 4.67
CA GLU A 79 25.46 -26.28 5.75
C GLU A 79 25.80 -27.77 5.97
N SER A 80 25.06 -28.71 5.37
CA SER A 80 25.28 -30.17 5.47
C SER A 80 25.37 -30.69 6.91
N ARG A 81 24.89 -29.90 7.88
CA ARG A 81 25.08 -30.14 9.31
C ARG A 81 24.22 -31.29 9.84
N TYR A 82 23.15 -31.63 9.11
CA TYR A 82 22.18 -32.66 9.49
C TYR A 82 21.70 -33.47 8.26
N PRO A 83 22.47 -34.47 7.80
CA PRO A 83 22.11 -35.30 6.64
C PRO A 83 20.74 -35.99 6.80
N ALA A 84 20.42 -36.42 8.02
CA ALA A 84 19.13 -37.04 8.33
C ALA A 84 17.93 -36.09 8.19
N ALA A 85 18.15 -34.77 8.21
CA ALA A 85 17.10 -33.77 8.06
C ALA A 85 16.96 -33.26 6.61
N TYR A 86 17.79 -33.73 5.67
CA TYR A 86 17.82 -33.24 4.29
C TYR A 86 16.44 -33.31 3.64
N GLU A 87 15.81 -34.49 3.62
CA GLU A 87 14.53 -34.71 2.94
C GLU A 87 13.41 -33.85 3.53
N ASP A 88 13.33 -33.77 4.87
CA ASP A 88 12.32 -32.98 5.55
C ASP A 88 12.51 -31.47 5.31
N ARG A 89 13.76 -31.00 5.29
CA ARG A 89 14.06 -29.58 5.02
C ARG A 89 13.81 -29.21 3.56
N MET A 90 14.19 -30.07 2.61
CA MET A 90 13.90 -29.85 1.20
C MET A 90 12.39 -29.85 0.93
N ARG A 91 11.63 -30.76 1.57
CA ARG A 91 10.17 -30.77 1.49
C ARG A 91 9.55 -29.49 2.05
N ALA A 92 9.98 -29.07 3.24
CA ALA A 92 9.49 -27.83 3.85
C ALA A 92 9.82 -26.58 3.01
N ALA A 93 10.99 -26.55 2.35
CA ALA A 93 11.37 -25.47 1.45
C ALA A 93 10.49 -25.45 0.20
N GLN A 94 10.22 -26.62 -0.39
CA GLN A 94 9.35 -26.78 -1.55
C GLN A 94 7.90 -26.39 -1.22
N GLU A 95 7.35 -26.87 -0.10
CA GLU A 95 5.99 -26.52 0.35
C GLU A 95 5.84 -25.00 0.56
N ALA A 96 6.85 -24.37 1.18
CA ALA A 96 6.87 -22.92 1.35
C ALA A 96 6.89 -22.20 0.00
N TYR A 97 7.67 -22.68 -0.97
CA TYR A 97 7.70 -22.13 -2.33
C TYR A 97 6.37 -22.28 -3.07
N ASP A 98 5.81 -23.49 -3.10
CA ASP A 98 4.58 -23.82 -3.82
C ASP A 98 3.38 -23.05 -3.26
N SER A 99 3.36 -22.78 -1.95
CA SER A 99 2.32 -21.99 -1.30
C SER A 99 2.23 -20.52 -1.76
N THR A 100 3.18 -20.04 -2.56
CA THR A 100 3.12 -18.70 -3.20
C THR A 100 2.46 -18.71 -4.57
N HIS A 101 2.28 -19.87 -5.21
CA HIS A 101 1.67 -19.93 -6.55
C HIS A 101 0.16 -19.73 -6.53
N ALA A 102 -0.51 -20.05 -5.41
CA ALA A 102 -1.94 -19.86 -5.26
C ALA A 102 -2.38 -18.39 -5.43
N ASP A 103 -1.46 -17.44 -5.21
CA ASP A 103 -1.75 -16.01 -5.14
C ASP A 103 -1.25 -15.21 -6.37
N ASP A 104 -0.62 -15.83 -7.37
CA ASP A 104 0.02 -15.11 -8.50
C ASP A 104 -0.98 -14.26 -9.31
N HIS A 105 -2.22 -14.72 -9.50
CA HIS A 105 -3.27 -13.92 -10.15
C HIS A 105 -3.73 -12.73 -9.29
N SER A 106 -3.78 -12.90 -7.97
CA SER A 106 -4.13 -11.85 -7.01
C SER A 106 -3.09 -10.72 -7.03
N HIS A 107 -1.81 -11.06 -7.20
CA HIS A 107 -0.71 -10.08 -7.28
C HIS A 107 -0.83 -9.19 -8.51
N GLY A 108 -1.13 -9.77 -9.68
CA GLY A 108 -1.34 -8.99 -10.90
C GLY A 108 -2.49 -8.00 -10.78
N HIS A 109 -3.62 -8.43 -10.19
CA HIS A 109 -4.78 -7.58 -9.97
C HIS A 109 -4.49 -6.43 -9.00
N ARG A 110 -3.88 -6.73 -7.84
CA ARG A 110 -3.52 -5.71 -6.83
C ARG A 110 -2.52 -4.69 -7.38
N TYR A 111 -1.52 -5.15 -8.15
CA TYR A 111 -0.60 -4.26 -8.83
C TYR A 111 -1.32 -3.35 -9.83
N ALA A 112 -2.24 -3.90 -10.63
CA ALA A 112 -3.01 -3.10 -11.58
C ALA A 112 -3.81 -1.99 -10.88
N GLN A 113 -4.41 -2.28 -9.72
CA GLN A 113 -5.09 -1.26 -8.92
C GLN A 113 -4.13 -0.15 -8.48
N VAL A 114 -2.94 -0.49 -7.99
CA VAL A 114 -1.92 0.53 -7.63
C VAL A 114 -1.47 1.35 -8.83
N ALA A 115 -1.30 0.71 -9.99
CA ALA A 115 -0.89 1.39 -11.22
C ALA A 115 -1.96 2.35 -11.77
N VAL A 116 -3.25 2.02 -11.60
CA VAL A 116 -4.37 2.86 -12.03
C VAL A 116 -4.63 4.00 -11.06
N GLU A 117 -4.61 3.71 -9.76
CA GLU A 117 -5.02 4.66 -8.72
C GLU A 117 -3.88 5.57 -8.27
N GLY A 118 -2.64 5.09 -8.33
CA GLY A 118 -1.49 5.74 -7.72
C GLY A 118 -0.79 6.78 -8.59
N PRO A 119 -0.09 7.75 -7.97
CA PRO A 119 0.78 8.64 -8.71
C PRO A 119 1.95 7.85 -9.34
N PRO A 120 2.60 8.40 -10.39
CA PRO A 120 3.66 7.70 -11.12
C PRO A 120 4.79 7.17 -10.24
N THR A 121 5.14 7.90 -9.17
CA THR A 121 6.18 7.49 -8.21
C THR A 121 5.80 6.24 -7.41
N VAL A 122 4.53 6.08 -7.05
CA VAL A 122 4.05 4.89 -6.33
C VAL A 122 3.91 3.72 -7.28
N ALA A 123 3.40 3.94 -8.50
CA ALA A 123 3.30 2.90 -9.53
C ALA A 123 4.68 2.36 -9.92
N GLN A 124 5.69 3.22 -10.05
CA GLN A 124 7.06 2.82 -10.35
C GLN A 124 7.68 1.99 -9.22
N THR A 125 7.61 2.48 -7.98
CA THR A 125 8.17 1.74 -6.82
C THR A 125 7.44 0.41 -6.58
N ALA A 126 6.14 0.33 -6.87
CA ALA A 126 5.40 -0.93 -6.88
C ALA A 126 5.90 -1.91 -7.96
N ALA A 127 6.20 -1.40 -9.16
CA ALA A 127 6.76 -2.20 -10.25
C ALA A 127 8.17 -2.72 -9.91
N ASP A 128 9.02 -1.86 -9.34
CA ASP A 128 10.36 -2.22 -8.89
C ASP A 128 10.32 -3.27 -7.78
N CYS A 129 9.43 -3.08 -6.79
CA CYS A 129 9.18 -4.05 -5.72
C CYS A 129 8.76 -5.41 -6.27
N ARG A 130 7.78 -5.43 -7.19
CA ARG A 130 7.34 -6.67 -7.84
C ARG A 130 8.47 -7.32 -8.65
N GLY A 131 9.26 -6.53 -9.37
CA GLY A 131 10.39 -7.02 -10.15
C GLY A 131 11.47 -7.67 -9.28
N ALA A 132 11.84 -7.01 -8.18
CA ALA A 132 12.79 -7.54 -7.20
C ALA A 132 12.28 -8.83 -6.55
N PHE A 133 11.00 -8.87 -6.16
CA PHE A 133 10.40 -10.07 -5.58
C PHE A 133 10.35 -11.24 -6.57
N LEU A 134 10.01 -11.00 -7.84
CA LEU A 134 10.01 -12.06 -8.87
C LEU A 134 11.41 -12.61 -9.15
N LYS A 135 12.44 -11.75 -9.18
CA LYS A 135 13.83 -12.20 -9.28
C LYS A 135 14.21 -13.08 -8.09
N PHE A 136 13.85 -12.65 -6.89
CA PHE A 136 14.10 -13.41 -5.67
C PHE A 136 13.39 -14.78 -5.70
N LYS A 137 12.08 -14.82 -6.01
CA LYS A 137 11.30 -16.07 -6.17
C LYS A 137 11.92 -16.99 -7.22
N ALA A 138 12.36 -16.46 -8.36
CA ALA A 138 13.01 -17.24 -9.41
C ALA A 138 14.34 -17.86 -8.93
N GLN A 139 15.15 -17.12 -8.15
CA GLN A 139 16.39 -17.65 -7.60
C GLN A 139 16.12 -18.76 -6.56
N VAL A 140 15.12 -18.59 -5.68
CA VAL A 140 14.73 -19.64 -4.71
C VAL A 140 14.40 -20.94 -5.45
N HIS A 141 13.62 -20.85 -6.53
CA HIS A 141 13.30 -22.00 -7.37
C HIS A 141 14.54 -22.63 -8.00
N ALA A 142 15.44 -21.82 -8.56
CA ALA A 142 16.68 -22.32 -9.15
C ALA A 142 17.53 -23.09 -8.11
N CYS A 143 17.63 -22.56 -6.88
CA CYS A 143 18.34 -23.23 -5.79
C CYS A 143 17.64 -24.51 -5.33
N LEU A 144 16.30 -24.54 -5.25
CA LEU A 144 15.55 -25.76 -4.94
C LEU A 144 15.87 -26.88 -5.93
N VAL A 145 15.80 -26.59 -7.23
CA VAL A 145 16.10 -27.55 -8.31
C VAL A 145 17.56 -28.00 -8.25
N GLN A 146 18.49 -27.06 -8.06
CA GLN A 146 19.91 -27.37 -7.95
C GLN A 146 20.19 -28.31 -6.76
N PHE A 147 19.64 -27.99 -5.58
CA PHE A 147 19.94 -28.74 -4.36
C PHE A 147 19.34 -30.14 -4.41
N GLN A 148 18.18 -30.32 -5.05
CA GLN A 148 17.58 -31.63 -5.31
C GLN A 148 18.46 -32.49 -6.22
N ARG A 149 19.01 -31.89 -7.30
CA ARG A 149 19.86 -32.59 -8.27
C ARG A 149 21.21 -32.98 -7.68
N ASP A 150 21.83 -32.05 -6.95
CA ASP A 150 23.22 -32.17 -6.49
C ASP A 150 23.31 -32.80 -5.08
N GLY A 151 22.16 -33.07 -4.43
CA GLY A 151 22.09 -33.65 -3.08
C GLY A 151 22.53 -32.71 -1.96
N GLY A 152 22.61 -31.41 -2.24
CA GLY A 152 23.14 -30.40 -1.32
C GLY A 152 23.30 -29.04 -1.98
N GLY A 153 23.65 -28.04 -1.16
CA GLY A 153 23.78 -26.65 -1.59
C GLY A 153 25.18 -26.09 -1.46
N THR A 154 25.49 -25.07 -2.24
CA THR A 154 26.74 -24.30 -2.12
C THR A 154 26.53 -23.06 -1.25
N PRO A 155 27.50 -22.66 -0.41
CA PRO A 155 27.45 -21.40 0.34
C PRO A 155 27.21 -20.17 -0.55
N GLU A 156 27.74 -20.17 -1.78
CA GLU A 156 27.58 -19.10 -2.75
C GLU A 156 26.12 -18.94 -3.20
N ALA A 157 25.40 -20.04 -3.39
CA ALA A 157 23.98 -20.03 -3.75
C ALA A 157 23.12 -19.43 -2.62
N ILE A 158 23.45 -19.75 -1.37
CA ILE A 158 22.79 -19.17 -0.20
C ILE A 158 23.09 -17.67 -0.09
N ALA A 159 24.35 -17.26 -0.23
CA ALA A 159 24.74 -15.85 -0.19
C ALA A 159 24.00 -15.03 -1.26
N SER A 160 23.85 -15.58 -2.47
CA SER A 160 23.08 -14.96 -3.55
C SER A 160 21.58 -14.84 -3.21
N LEU A 161 21.00 -15.84 -2.53
CA LEU A 161 19.62 -15.76 -2.06
C LEU A 161 19.42 -14.67 -0.99
N ASP A 162 20.35 -14.56 -0.05
CA ASP A 162 20.30 -13.54 1.00
C ASP A 162 20.41 -12.12 0.41
N GLU A 163 21.28 -11.92 -0.59
CA GLU A 163 21.39 -10.65 -1.31
C GLU A 163 20.08 -10.26 -2.01
N LEU A 164 19.47 -11.18 -2.77
CA LEU A 164 18.21 -10.93 -3.45
C LEU A 164 17.03 -10.75 -2.49
N SER A 165 17.04 -11.46 -1.36
CA SER A 165 16.08 -11.28 -0.27
C SER A 165 16.15 -9.85 0.29
N GLN A 166 17.36 -9.36 0.58
CA GLN A 166 17.59 -7.99 1.03
C GLN A 166 17.20 -6.95 -0.02
N GLU A 167 17.51 -7.19 -1.30
CA GLU A 167 17.11 -6.32 -2.41
C GLU A 167 15.57 -6.24 -2.51
N SER A 168 14.89 -7.39 -2.46
CA SER A 168 13.43 -7.47 -2.46
C SER A 168 12.82 -6.72 -1.27
N HIS A 169 13.39 -6.87 -0.08
CA HIS A 169 12.93 -6.16 1.11
C HIS A 169 13.14 -4.65 0.99
N ARG A 170 14.28 -4.20 0.48
CA ARG A 170 14.57 -2.78 0.24
C ARG A 170 13.57 -2.17 -0.74
N ALA A 171 13.26 -2.88 -1.83
CA ALA A 171 12.28 -2.43 -2.81
C ALA A 171 10.85 -2.39 -2.22
N TYR A 172 10.50 -3.35 -1.37
CA TYR A 172 9.25 -3.32 -0.58
C TYR A 172 9.15 -2.07 0.31
N LEU A 173 10.20 -1.77 1.08
CA LEU A 173 10.21 -0.57 1.93
C LEU A 173 10.11 0.71 1.10
N ALA A 174 10.79 0.79 -0.05
CA ALA A 174 10.69 1.93 -0.95
C ALA A 174 9.25 2.16 -1.44
N PHE A 175 8.53 1.09 -1.80
CA PHE A 175 7.11 1.15 -2.15
C PHE A 175 6.25 1.63 -0.98
N VAL A 176 6.40 1.05 0.21
CA VAL A 176 5.62 1.44 1.40
C VAL A 176 5.86 2.90 1.77
N HIS A 177 7.10 3.38 1.70
CA HIS A 177 7.43 4.78 1.95
C HIS A 177 6.82 5.70 0.90
N ALA A 178 6.92 5.37 -0.39
CA ALA A 178 6.30 6.15 -1.45
C ALA A 178 4.77 6.22 -1.28
N ALA A 179 4.12 5.10 -0.95
CA ALA A 179 2.70 5.04 -0.66
C ALA A 179 2.31 5.90 0.55
N ALA A 180 3.07 5.82 1.65
CA ALA A 180 2.84 6.63 2.85
C ALA A 180 2.99 8.13 2.54
N SER A 181 4.02 8.52 1.80
CA SER A 181 4.22 9.91 1.37
C SER A 181 3.08 10.42 0.48
N ALA A 182 2.62 9.62 -0.49
CA ALA A 182 1.51 9.99 -1.35
C ALA A 182 0.21 10.22 -0.55
N ILE A 183 -0.11 9.33 0.40
CA ILE A 183 -1.28 9.46 1.27
C ILE A 183 -1.17 10.64 2.25
N ALA A 184 0.04 11.03 2.63
CA ALA A 184 0.28 12.20 3.47
C ALA A 184 0.08 13.51 2.69
N VAL A 185 0.60 13.61 1.47
CA VAL A 185 0.43 14.79 0.60
C VAL A 185 -1.05 15.02 0.27
N ASP A 186 -1.80 13.95 0.00
CA ASP A 186 -3.25 14.02 -0.23
C ASP A 186 -4.00 14.64 0.98
N GLY A 187 -3.43 14.60 2.18
CA GLY A 187 -4.00 15.22 3.40
C GLY A 187 -3.54 16.66 3.68
N VAL A 188 -2.44 17.12 3.07
CA VAL A 188 -1.92 18.50 3.27
C VAL A 188 -2.55 19.47 2.27
N ASN A 189 -2.77 19.03 1.02
CA ASN A 189 -3.42 19.85 0.00
C ASN A 189 -4.90 20.16 0.32
N SER A 190 -5.51 19.51 1.32
CA SER A 190 -6.87 19.80 1.78
C SER A 190 -6.97 20.87 2.87
N VAL A 191 -5.85 21.38 3.40
CA VAL A 191 -5.83 22.33 4.54
C VAL A 191 -5.33 23.72 4.12
N ALA A 192 -4.77 23.88 2.91
CA ALA A 192 -4.00 25.06 2.52
C ALA A 192 -4.73 26.09 1.61
N GLU A 193 -6.05 26.00 1.43
CA GLU A 193 -6.85 27.01 0.70
C GLU A 193 -8.12 27.38 1.47
#